data_AF-A0A316X761-F1
#
_entry.id   AF-A0A316X761-F1
#
_cell.length_a   1.000
_cell.length_b   1.000
_cell.length_c   1.000
_cell.angle_alpha   90.00
_cell.angle_beta   90.00
_cell.angle_gamma   90.00
#
_symmetry.space_group_name_H-M   'P 1'
#
loop_
_entity.id
_entity.type
_entity.pdbx_description
1 polymer ?
#
loop_
_entity_poly.entity_id
_entity_poly.type
_entity_poly.pdbx_seq_one_letter_code
_entity_poly.pdbx_strand_id
1 'polypeptide(L)'
;MKKLFTFLPLFLAIYSYGQAIATEDFNQYTLGDLGTDTTGSIPGQGGHYIKNGSTADYQIIEKAVNDKALYLTTGNSYTSVPNMWVDPPVLNSNARVIKKAITTNAASNNNVILGSIDFFTGSANGKGELMFYLLEDQSGVVNGAQNGIVGISFDYTTKKIKGYGKGTYTWPAVFGQRHIFNTVYPDNTWIHVSFQYDKALGIDKFTTPNEEITISTGVTLGKIPVEMRIVATTNDGNTVQNYVGVDNVNLRFTNNGDLSLGVSEASNTKSDISVYPSPVSDYLHINSKEKIMNVELFDISGKLINVSWKENIVDLRSLKSGNYIISVKNKKETFSRKIIKK
;
A
#
# COMPACT_ATOMS: atom_id res chain seq x y z
N MET A 1 -46.27 -14.19 -37.41
CA MET A 1 -45.63 -14.46 -36.10
C MET A 1 -44.34 -13.66 -36.03
N LYS A 2 -44.35 -12.50 -35.35
CA LYS A 2 -43.16 -11.67 -35.12
C LYS A 2 -42.45 -12.22 -33.87
N LYS A 3 -41.19 -12.67 -34.00
CA LYS A 3 -40.39 -13.11 -32.86
C LYS A 3 -39.88 -11.88 -32.10
N LEU A 4 -40.35 -11.72 -30.88
CA LEU A 4 -39.91 -10.70 -29.94
C LEU A 4 -38.55 -11.13 -29.38
N PHE A 5 -37.48 -10.41 -29.71
CA PHE A 5 -36.18 -10.58 -29.05
C PHE A 5 -36.22 -9.80 -27.72
N THR A 6 -36.32 -10.52 -26.62
CA THR A 6 -36.16 -9.96 -25.27
C THR A 6 -34.69 -9.59 -25.10
N PHE A 7 -34.39 -8.30 -25.12
CA PHE A 7 -33.09 -7.76 -24.76
C PHE A 7 -32.90 -7.99 -23.26
N LEU A 8 -32.05 -8.96 -22.90
CA LEU A 8 -31.57 -9.12 -21.53
C LEU A 8 -30.59 -7.97 -21.26
N PRO A 9 -30.82 -7.05 -20.31
CA PRO A 9 -29.85 -6.04 -19.99
C PRO A 9 -28.62 -6.74 -19.41
N LEU A 10 -27.51 -6.66 -20.15
CA LEU A 10 -26.20 -7.03 -19.66
C LEU A 10 -25.91 -6.09 -18.47
N PHE A 11 -26.03 -6.59 -17.24
CA PHE A 11 -25.47 -5.92 -16.08
C PHE A 11 -23.95 -5.92 -16.28
N LEU A 12 -23.42 -4.86 -16.89
CA LEU A 12 -22.02 -4.49 -16.67
C LEU A 12 -21.90 -4.23 -15.17
N ALA A 13 -21.29 -5.17 -14.46
CA ALA A 13 -20.68 -4.85 -13.19
C ALA A 13 -19.66 -3.75 -13.48
N ILE A 14 -20.04 -2.51 -13.19
CA ILE A 14 -19.10 -1.39 -13.13
C ILE A 14 -18.17 -1.77 -11.99
N TYR A 15 -17.01 -2.33 -12.32
CA TYR A 15 -15.90 -2.38 -11.38
C TYR A 15 -15.61 -0.92 -11.05
N SER A 16 -15.97 -0.50 -9.83
CA SER A 16 -15.64 0.83 -9.33
C SER A 16 -14.14 0.88 -9.15
N TYR A 17 -13.44 1.39 -10.16
CA TYR A 17 -12.05 1.81 -9.97
C TYR A 17 -12.06 2.88 -8.89
N GLY A 18 -11.45 2.59 -7.73
CA GLY A 18 -11.28 3.57 -6.67
C GLY A 18 -10.61 4.84 -7.21
N GLN A 19 -11.03 6.00 -6.71
CA GLN A 19 -10.47 7.30 -7.07
C GLN A 19 -9.06 7.42 -6.50
N ALA A 20 -8.05 7.43 -7.37
CA ALA A 20 -6.65 7.57 -6.98
C ALA A 20 -6.42 8.90 -6.26
N ILE A 21 -5.69 8.85 -5.14
CA ILE A 21 -5.26 10.01 -4.34
C ILE A 21 -3.77 10.26 -4.57
N ALA A 22 -2.95 9.23 -4.39
CA ALA A 22 -1.52 9.28 -4.60
C ALA A 22 -1.02 7.94 -5.15
N THR A 23 -0.08 7.97 -6.08
CA THR A 23 0.65 6.80 -6.55
C THR A 23 2.09 7.22 -6.75
N GLU A 24 3.01 6.48 -6.15
CA GLU A 24 4.43 6.78 -6.17
C GLU A 24 5.25 5.49 -6.26
N ASP A 25 5.98 5.35 -7.37
CA ASP A 25 6.96 4.28 -7.60
C ASP A 25 8.39 4.85 -7.69
N PHE A 26 8.57 6.16 -7.49
CA PHE A 26 9.84 6.90 -7.50
C PHE A 26 10.68 6.79 -8.79
N ASN A 27 10.24 6.03 -9.79
CA ASN A 27 11.01 5.72 -11.01
C ASN A 27 11.24 6.95 -11.90
N GLN A 28 10.29 7.87 -11.87
CA GLN A 28 10.32 9.13 -12.61
C GLN A 28 11.30 10.17 -12.03
N TYR A 29 11.83 9.97 -10.82
CA TYR A 29 12.67 10.95 -10.14
C TYR A 29 14.15 10.84 -10.49
N THR A 30 14.86 11.96 -10.39
CA THR A 30 16.32 12.01 -10.52
C THR A 30 16.96 11.37 -9.29
N LEU A 31 18.04 10.62 -9.51
CA LEU A 31 18.83 10.03 -8.43
C LEU A 31 19.42 11.13 -7.52
N GLY A 32 19.58 10.81 -6.23
CA GLY A 32 20.05 11.74 -5.20
C GLY A 32 18.91 12.32 -4.37
N ASP A 33 19.07 13.55 -3.90
CA ASP A 33 18.17 14.17 -2.92
C ASP A 33 16.70 14.23 -3.42
N LEU A 34 15.76 13.79 -2.57
CA LEU A 34 14.32 13.94 -2.84
C LEU A 34 13.91 15.42 -2.86
N GLY A 35 14.57 16.27 -2.08
CA GLY A 35 14.27 17.70 -2.00
C GLY A 35 15.44 18.48 -1.42
N THR A 36 15.35 19.81 -1.51
CA THR A 36 16.45 20.72 -1.13
C THR A 36 16.21 21.45 0.19
N ASP A 37 15.05 21.27 0.82
CA ASP A 37 14.61 22.00 2.02
C ASP A 37 14.12 21.04 3.09
N THR A 38 14.82 20.95 4.22
CA THR A 38 14.45 20.12 5.37
C THR A 38 13.61 20.87 6.41
N THR A 39 13.09 22.06 6.08
CA THR A 39 12.14 22.77 6.95
C THR A 39 10.70 22.28 6.76
N GLY A 40 10.42 21.65 5.61
CA GLY A 40 9.09 21.19 5.22
C GLY A 40 8.24 22.30 4.62
N SER A 41 8.88 23.33 4.04
CA SER A 41 8.22 24.52 3.50
C SER A 41 8.28 24.59 1.97
N ILE A 42 9.30 23.97 1.37
CA ILE A 42 9.50 23.94 -0.09
C ILE A 42 9.36 22.49 -0.57
N PRO A 43 8.55 22.23 -1.62
CA PRO A 43 8.41 20.88 -2.15
C PRO A 43 9.68 20.47 -2.91
N GLY A 44 10.07 19.21 -2.74
CA GLY A 44 11.03 18.52 -3.58
C GLY A 44 10.39 17.86 -4.79
N GLN A 45 11.06 16.82 -5.30
CA GLN A 45 10.58 16.00 -6.42
C GLN A 45 9.19 15.44 -6.09
N GLY A 46 8.28 15.43 -7.07
CA GLY A 46 6.95 14.86 -6.88
C GLY A 46 6.00 15.62 -5.96
N GLY A 47 6.37 16.84 -5.53
CA GLY A 47 5.59 17.60 -4.54
C GLY A 47 5.74 17.06 -3.10
N HIS A 48 6.78 16.27 -2.85
CA HIS A 48 7.09 15.76 -1.51
C HIS A 48 7.85 16.81 -0.69
N TYR A 49 7.35 17.14 0.50
CA TYR A 49 8.04 18.02 1.45
C TYR A 49 8.84 17.18 2.44
N ILE A 50 10.11 17.49 2.63
CA ILE A 50 10.97 16.79 3.60
C ILE A 50 11.18 17.66 4.84
N LYS A 51 11.25 17.05 6.02
CA LYS A 51 11.41 17.78 7.28
C LYS A 51 12.32 17.05 8.28
N ASN A 52 13.22 17.81 8.91
CA ASN A 52 14.28 17.38 9.82
C ASN A 52 15.46 16.69 9.12
N GLY A 53 16.63 16.70 9.77
CA GLY A 53 17.85 16.13 9.24
C GLY A 53 18.48 16.97 8.11
N SER A 54 19.25 16.30 7.27
CA SER A 54 19.89 16.84 6.06
C SER A 54 19.20 16.29 4.80
N THR A 55 19.39 16.93 3.65
CA THR A 55 18.81 16.45 2.38
C THR A 55 19.38 15.09 1.96
N ALA A 56 20.65 14.83 2.32
CA ALA A 56 21.34 13.55 2.13
C ALA A 56 20.68 12.38 2.87
N ASP A 57 19.78 12.65 3.82
CA ASP A 57 19.02 11.63 4.52
C ASP A 57 17.77 11.16 3.75
N TYR A 58 17.46 11.77 2.59
CA TYR A 58 16.29 11.47 1.76
C TYR A 58 16.75 11.23 0.32
N GLN A 59 17.04 9.97 -0.04
CA GLN A 59 17.72 9.65 -1.30
C GLN A 59 16.84 8.82 -2.22
N ILE A 60 16.72 9.24 -3.48
CA ILE A 60 16.25 8.41 -4.59
C ILE A 60 17.43 7.59 -5.08
N ILE A 61 17.33 6.27 -4.95
CA ILE A 61 18.40 5.32 -5.27
C ILE A 61 17.85 4.24 -6.19
N GLU A 62 18.67 3.79 -7.15
CA GLU A 62 18.39 2.64 -7.99
C GLU A 62 18.54 1.34 -7.19
N LYS A 63 17.44 0.62 -6.95
CA LYS A 63 17.43 -0.70 -6.31
C LYS A 63 17.73 -1.84 -7.28
N ALA A 64 17.35 -1.67 -8.54
CA ALA A 64 17.67 -2.54 -9.66
C ALA A 64 17.61 -1.74 -10.96
N VAL A 65 18.07 -2.30 -12.08
CA VAL A 65 18.10 -1.58 -13.37
C VAL A 65 16.72 -1.00 -13.71
N ASN A 66 16.64 0.33 -13.81
CA ASN A 66 15.40 1.10 -14.05
C ASN A 66 14.33 0.99 -12.95
N ASP A 67 14.73 0.64 -11.74
CA ASP A 67 13.85 0.45 -10.60
C ASP A 67 14.41 1.24 -9.42
N LYS A 68 13.76 2.33 -9.07
CA LYS A 68 14.20 3.27 -8.03
C LYS A 68 13.31 3.14 -6.82
N ALA A 69 13.86 3.55 -5.68
CA ALA A 69 13.12 3.66 -4.44
C ALA A 69 13.64 4.85 -3.63
N LEU A 70 12.84 5.27 -2.66
CA LEU A 70 13.25 6.29 -1.71
C LEU A 70 13.85 5.63 -0.47
N TYR A 71 15.06 6.03 -0.11
CA TYR A 71 15.75 5.61 1.09
C TYR A 71 15.85 6.74 2.11
N LEU A 72 15.77 6.37 3.38
CA LEU A 72 15.80 7.27 4.52
C LEU A 72 16.89 6.85 5.50
N THR A 73 17.67 7.82 5.96
CA THR A 73 18.68 7.62 7.03
C THR A 73 18.29 8.45 8.26
N THR A 74 17.99 7.79 9.37
CA THR A 74 17.67 8.51 10.62
C THR A 74 18.92 9.07 11.29
N GLY A 75 18.74 9.96 12.28
CA GLY A 75 19.81 10.28 13.21
C GLY A 75 20.21 9.06 14.06
N ASN A 76 21.41 9.12 14.67
CA ASN A 76 21.97 8.07 15.52
C ASN A 76 21.63 8.25 17.01
N SER A 77 20.68 9.12 17.33
CA SER A 77 20.30 9.40 18.71
C SER A 77 18.79 9.63 18.82
N TYR A 78 18.35 9.79 20.06
CA TYR A 78 17.04 10.29 20.39
C TYR A 78 17.19 11.61 21.14
N THR A 79 16.51 12.64 20.65
CA THR A 79 16.38 13.89 21.39
C THR A 79 14.99 13.91 22.00
N SER A 80 14.93 13.93 23.33
CA SER A 80 13.65 14.09 24.01
C SER A 80 13.01 15.41 23.56
N VAL A 81 11.69 15.38 23.36
CA VAL A 81 10.92 16.57 23.00
C VAL A 81 10.25 17.05 24.30
N PRO A 82 10.70 18.17 24.92
CA PRO A 82 10.08 18.68 26.13
C PRO A 82 8.63 19.10 25.84
N ASN A 83 7.69 18.75 26.74
CA ASN A 83 6.25 19.07 26.68
C ASN A 83 5.43 18.39 25.57
N MET A 84 5.31 17.06 25.63
CA MET A 84 4.50 16.34 24.64
C MET A 84 3.02 16.20 24.99
N TRP A 85 2.22 17.16 24.53
CA TRP A 85 0.97 16.84 23.84
C TRP A 85 1.29 16.77 22.34
N VAL A 86 2.07 15.79 21.89
CA VAL A 86 2.40 15.64 20.46
C VAL A 86 2.15 14.21 20.02
N ASP A 87 1.65 14.08 18.78
CA ASP A 87 1.20 12.86 18.12
C ASP A 87 2.14 11.67 18.39
N PRO A 88 1.63 10.47 18.69
CA PRO A 88 2.33 9.23 18.37
C PRO A 88 2.34 9.03 16.84
N PRO A 89 3.50 8.80 16.20
CA PRO A 89 4.82 8.73 16.82
C PRO A 89 5.42 10.09 17.15
N VAL A 90 6.17 10.13 18.25
CA VAL A 90 6.96 11.30 18.67
C VAL A 90 7.95 11.71 17.57
N LEU A 91 7.71 12.86 16.94
CA LEU A 91 8.58 13.39 15.90
C LEU A 91 9.68 14.27 16.50
N ASN A 92 10.79 13.64 16.89
CA ASN A 92 11.99 14.36 17.30
C ASN A 92 12.86 14.78 16.09
N SER A 93 13.89 15.60 16.32
CA SER A 93 14.79 16.12 15.26
C SER A 93 15.62 15.04 14.55
N ASN A 94 15.79 13.86 15.15
CA ASN A 94 16.45 12.70 14.54
C ASN A 94 15.51 11.85 13.69
N ALA A 95 14.20 12.12 13.69
CA ALA A 95 13.26 11.53 12.74
C ALA A 95 13.46 12.14 11.34
N ARG A 96 12.99 11.42 10.31
CA ARG A 96 12.88 11.91 8.93
C ARG A 96 11.43 11.88 8.53
N VAL A 97 10.90 13.03 8.08
CA VAL A 97 9.49 13.19 7.78
C VAL A 97 9.34 13.58 6.33
N ILE A 98 8.53 12.85 5.60
CA ILE A 98 8.05 13.21 4.27
C ILE A 98 6.56 13.45 4.36
N LYS A 99 6.11 14.55 3.76
CA LYS A 99 4.70 14.95 3.73
C LYS A 99 4.27 15.20 2.30
N LYS A 100 3.03 14.84 2.00
CA LYS A 100 2.38 15.19 0.74
C LYS A 100 0.91 15.49 1.00
N ALA A 101 0.48 16.67 0.56
CA ALA A 101 -0.90 17.10 0.69
C ALA A 101 -1.82 16.21 -0.15
N ILE A 102 -3.00 15.91 0.40
CA ILE A 102 -4.08 15.22 -0.28
C ILE A 102 -5.08 16.29 -0.73
N THR A 103 -5.07 16.56 -2.03
CA THR A 103 -5.96 17.56 -2.66
C THR A 103 -7.19 16.94 -3.32
N THR A 104 -7.23 15.60 -3.39
CA THR A 104 -8.34 14.87 -3.99
C THR A 104 -9.51 14.80 -3.01
N ASN A 105 -10.68 15.27 -3.44
CA ASN A 105 -11.91 15.13 -2.66
C ASN A 105 -12.56 13.77 -2.95
N ALA A 106 -12.92 13.04 -1.89
CA ALA A 106 -13.65 11.79 -2.01
C ALA A 106 -15.03 12.03 -2.66
N ALA A 107 -15.37 11.22 -3.66
CA ALA A 107 -16.76 11.13 -4.12
C ALA A 107 -17.69 10.74 -2.96
N SER A 108 -18.96 11.15 -3.02
CA SER A 108 -19.93 10.99 -1.92
C SER A 108 -20.20 9.53 -1.52
N ASN A 109 -19.99 8.59 -2.43
CA ASN A 109 -20.13 7.15 -2.19
C ASN A 109 -18.81 6.47 -1.75
N ASN A 110 -17.67 7.17 -1.80
CA ASN A 110 -16.39 6.61 -1.41
C ASN A 110 -16.19 6.73 0.11
N ASN A 111 -16.57 5.67 0.81
CA ASN A 111 -16.48 5.56 2.26
C ASN A 111 -15.19 4.93 2.77
N VAL A 112 -14.41 4.33 1.88
CA VAL A 112 -13.22 3.57 2.23
C VAL A 112 -11.99 4.28 1.69
N ILE A 113 -10.98 4.41 2.53
CA ILE A 113 -9.64 4.83 2.16
C ILE A 113 -8.73 3.62 2.21
N LEU A 114 -7.97 3.42 1.15
CA LEU A 114 -7.04 2.31 1.01
C LEU A 114 -5.64 2.84 0.76
N GLY A 115 -4.71 2.46 1.62
CA GLY A 115 -3.29 2.79 1.52
C GLY A 115 -2.42 1.53 1.44
N SER A 116 -1.42 1.52 0.57
CA SER A 116 -0.38 0.48 0.53
C SER A 116 0.99 1.09 0.32
N ILE A 117 2.01 0.38 0.76
CA ILE A 117 3.41 0.77 0.62
C ILE A 117 4.31 -0.46 0.75
N ASP A 118 5.45 -0.43 0.06
CA ASP A 118 6.53 -1.38 0.31
C ASP A 118 7.54 -0.76 1.28
N PHE A 119 7.87 -1.48 2.34
CA PHE A 119 8.91 -1.10 3.29
C PHE A 119 10.18 -1.92 3.06
N PHE A 120 11.33 -1.26 2.97
CA PHE A 120 12.64 -1.90 3.06
C PHE A 120 13.15 -1.86 4.50
N THR A 121 13.42 -3.04 5.07
CA THR A 121 13.72 -3.19 6.50
C THR A 121 15.10 -2.69 6.93
N GLY A 122 16.06 -2.63 6.01
CA GLY A 122 17.44 -2.28 6.33
C GLY A 122 18.15 -3.31 7.23
N SER A 123 19.38 -2.99 7.62
CA SER A 123 20.24 -3.87 8.45
C SER A 123 20.46 -3.37 9.88
N ALA A 124 20.05 -2.13 10.17
CA ALA A 124 20.24 -1.54 11.49
C ALA A 124 19.19 -2.05 12.49
N ASN A 125 19.62 -2.25 13.73
CA ASN A 125 18.77 -2.69 14.85
C ASN A 125 18.58 -1.56 15.87
N GLY A 126 18.38 -0.34 15.38
CA GLY A 126 18.09 0.80 16.24
C GLY A 126 16.70 0.76 16.85
N LYS A 127 16.32 1.87 17.46
CA LYS A 127 14.99 2.05 18.04
C LYS A 127 14.23 3.12 17.28
N GLY A 128 13.00 2.81 16.92
CA GLY A 128 12.15 3.64 16.08
C GLY A 128 11.32 2.77 15.15
N GLU A 129 10.64 3.43 14.21
CA GLU A 129 9.74 2.80 13.25
C GLU A 129 9.77 3.55 11.91
N LEU A 130 9.62 2.82 10.82
CA LEU A 130 9.27 3.38 9.51
C LEU A 130 7.76 3.31 9.35
N MET A 131 7.10 4.44 9.16
CA MET A 131 5.64 4.58 9.23
C MET A 131 5.08 5.19 7.96
N PHE A 132 3.91 4.72 7.54
CA PHE A 132 3.06 5.34 6.53
C PHE A 132 1.68 5.56 7.11
N TYR A 133 1.23 6.82 7.22
CA TYR A 133 -0.03 7.15 7.86
C TYR A 133 -0.68 8.41 7.29
N LEU A 134 -1.97 8.57 7.57
CA LEU A 134 -2.80 9.67 7.09
C LEU A 134 -3.21 10.60 8.23
N LEU A 135 -3.36 11.88 7.92
CA LEU A 135 -3.72 12.92 8.87
C LEU A 135 -4.97 13.68 8.42
N GLU A 136 -5.81 14.07 9.38
CA GLU A 136 -6.88 15.05 9.19
C GLU A 136 -6.39 16.51 9.31
N ASP A 137 -7.23 17.46 8.93
CA ASP A 137 -6.96 18.90 9.01
C ASP A 137 -6.62 19.34 10.45
N GLN A 138 -5.66 20.27 10.55
CA GLN A 138 -5.20 20.86 11.80
C GLN A 138 -5.99 22.12 12.21
N SER A 139 -6.87 22.64 11.35
CA SER A 139 -7.59 23.90 11.60
C SER A 139 -8.36 23.89 12.93
N GLY A 140 -7.85 24.65 13.91
CA GLY A 140 -8.52 24.90 15.20
C GLY A 140 -8.01 24.09 16.41
N VAL A 141 -6.98 23.23 16.26
CA VAL A 141 -6.44 22.44 17.37
C VAL A 141 -5.14 23.08 17.90
N VAL A 142 -5.15 23.51 19.18
CA VAL A 142 -4.01 24.20 19.83
C VAL A 142 -2.83 23.26 20.12
N ASN A 143 -3.06 21.94 20.12
CA ASN A 143 -2.05 20.90 20.35
C ASN A 143 -2.22 19.80 19.31
N GLY A 144 -1.42 19.83 18.23
CA GLY A 144 -1.49 18.90 17.08
C GLY A 144 -1.08 17.47 17.42
N ALA A 145 -1.83 16.81 18.31
CA ALA A 145 -1.48 15.55 18.96
C ALA A 145 -2.48 14.40 18.69
N GLN A 146 -3.46 14.63 17.81
CA GLN A 146 -4.61 13.74 17.62
C GLN A 146 -4.96 13.48 16.16
N ASN A 147 -4.16 13.93 15.20
CA ASN A 147 -4.69 14.11 13.84
C ASN A 147 -4.53 12.87 12.96
N GLY A 148 -3.81 11.85 13.41
CA GLY A 148 -3.70 10.60 12.67
C GLY A 148 -5.05 9.91 12.53
N ILE A 149 -5.32 9.37 11.35
CA ILE A 149 -6.56 8.66 11.04
C ILE A 149 -6.30 7.15 11.09
N VAL A 150 -5.38 6.69 10.25
CA VAL A 150 -5.00 5.30 10.06
C VAL A 150 -3.56 5.25 9.54
N GLY A 151 -2.83 4.19 9.85
CA GLY A 151 -1.49 3.98 9.34
C GLY A 151 -0.93 2.60 9.63
N ILE A 152 0.26 2.35 9.10
CA ILE A 152 0.99 1.09 9.28
C ILE A 152 2.47 1.39 9.42
N SER A 153 3.19 0.59 10.21
CA SER A 153 4.62 0.76 10.39
C SER A 153 5.40 -0.53 10.48
N PHE A 154 6.70 -0.43 10.27
CA PHE A 154 7.71 -1.44 10.57
C PHE A 154 8.59 -0.96 11.74
N ASP A 155 8.64 -1.75 12.82
CA ASP A 155 9.43 -1.46 14.01
C ASP A 155 10.86 -2.02 13.90
N TYR A 156 11.86 -1.18 14.10
CA TYR A 156 13.27 -1.54 13.85
C TYR A 156 13.82 -2.55 14.85
N THR A 157 13.30 -2.57 16.08
CA THR A 157 13.83 -3.40 17.17
C THR A 157 13.23 -4.80 17.13
N THR A 158 11.91 -4.87 16.97
CA THR A 158 11.15 -6.12 16.96
C THR A 158 11.03 -6.72 15.56
N LYS A 159 11.31 -5.94 14.52
CA LYS A 159 11.17 -6.30 13.10
C LYS A 159 9.76 -6.75 12.74
N LYS A 160 8.77 -6.19 13.43
CA LYS A 160 7.34 -6.51 13.27
C LYS A 160 6.60 -5.35 12.64
N ILE A 161 5.51 -5.68 11.96
CA ILE A 161 4.56 -4.68 11.45
C ILE A 161 3.57 -4.31 12.56
N LYS A 162 3.18 -3.03 12.61
CA LYS A 162 2.16 -2.50 13.52
C LYS A 162 1.08 -1.74 12.76
N GLY A 163 -0.17 -1.96 13.14
CA GLY A 163 -1.31 -1.18 12.64
C GLY A 163 -1.64 -0.03 13.60
N TYR A 164 -1.89 1.16 13.05
CA TYR A 164 -2.23 2.37 13.79
C TYR A 164 -3.59 2.91 13.34
N GLY A 165 -4.36 3.44 14.27
CA GLY A 165 -5.70 3.95 14.01
C GLY A 165 -6.18 4.90 15.10
N LYS A 166 -7.13 5.77 14.74
CA LYS A 166 -7.71 6.74 15.67
C LYS A 166 -8.79 6.12 16.54
N GLY A 167 -8.46 5.93 17.82
CA GLY A 167 -9.37 5.33 18.80
C GLY A 167 -10.49 6.28 19.24
N THR A 168 -11.64 5.72 19.65
CA THR A 168 -12.75 6.49 20.25
C THR A 168 -12.61 6.75 21.75
N TYR A 169 -11.68 6.08 22.44
CA TYR A 169 -11.59 6.11 23.89
C TYR A 169 -10.73 7.26 24.42
N THR A 170 -11.26 7.93 25.45
CA THR A 170 -10.76 9.08 26.20
C THR A 170 -10.69 10.38 25.42
N TRP A 171 -11.31 11.43 25.98
CA TRP A 171 -11.16 12.77 25.42
C TRP A 171 -9.77 13.28 25.78
N PRO A 172 -8.96 13.66 24.80
CA PRO A 172 -9.26 13.65 23.36
C PRO A 172 -8.86 12.35 22.63
N ALA A 173 -9.62 11.97 21.59
CA ALA A 173 -9.41 10.74 20.80
C ALA A 173 -7.97 10.65 20.27
N VAL A 174 -7.24 9.60 20.66
CA VAL A 174 -5.81 9.45 20.38
C VAL A 174 -5.58 8.52 19.18
N PHE A 175 -4.75 8.98 18.24
CA PHE A 175 -4.16 8.12 17.21
C PHE A 175 -3.03 7.30 17.84
N GLY A 176 -3.07 5.98 17.68
CA GLY A 176 -2.10 5.11 18.33
C GLY A 176 -2.09 3.70 17.78
N GLN A 177 -1.18 2.89 18.32
CA GLN A 177 -1.03 1.48 17.95
C GLN A 177 -2.30 0.70 18.30
N ARG A 178 -2.87 0.02 17.30
CA ARG A 178 -4.08 -0.81 17.43
C ARG A 178 -3.76 -2.30 17.39
N HIS A 179 -2.69 -2.67 16.70
CA HIS A 179 -2.30 -4.07 16.54
C HIS A 179 -0.78 -4.21 16.31
N ILE A 180 -0.21 -5.31 16.76
CA ILE A 180 1.16 -5.75 16.43
C ILE A 180 1.04 -7.15 15.82
N PHE A 181 1.56 -7.32 14.60
CA PHE A 181 1.59 -8.61 13.93
C PHE A 181 2.66 -9.54 14.51
N ASN A 182 2.49 -10.85 14.34
CA ASN A 182 3.41 -11.82 14.95
C ASN A 182 4.68 -12.04 14.11
N THR A 183 4.57 -11.92 12.79
CA THR A 183 5.67 -12.18 11.84
C THR A 183 6.82 -11.21 12.07
N VAL A 184 8.01 -11.79 12.22
CA VAL A 184 9.29 -11.08 12.30
C VAL A 184 9.93 -11.13 10.92
N TYR A 185 10.21 -9.97 10.33
CA TYR A 185 10.78 -9.89 8.99
C TYR A 185 12.32 -9.82 9.03
N PRO A 186 13.02 -10.43 8.06
CA PRO A 186 14.47 -10.34 7.99
C PRO A 186 14.96 -8.93 7.66
N ASP A 187 16.23 -8.68 7.96
CA ASP A 187 16.95 -7.49 7.51
C ASP A 187 17.05 -7.44 5.98
N ASN A 188 17.22 -6.24 5.43
CA ASN A 188 17.36 -5.95 4.01
C ASN A 188 16.30 -6.60 3.11
N THR A 189 15.05 -6.61 3.56
CA THR A 189 13.92 -7.22 2.88
C THR A 189 12.87 -6.17 2.53
N TRP A 190 12.28 -6.29 1.34
CA TRP A 190 11.11 -5.50 0.94
C TRP A 190 9.82 -6.21 1.39
N ILE A 191 8.93 -5.47 2.05
CA ILE A 191 7.68 -5.97 2.62
C ILE A 191 6.53 -5.13 2.09
N HIS A 192 5.61 -5.76 1.37
CA HIS A 192 4.37 -5.12 0.97
C HIS A 192 3.37 -5.11 2.13
N VAL A 193 2.88 -3.93 2.50
CA VAL A 193 1.86 -3.80 3.55
C VAL A 193 0.76 -2.85 3.12
N SER A 194 -0.43 -3.03 3.70
CA SER A 194 -1.57 -2.15 3.41
C SER A 194 -2.43 -1.91 4.64
N PHE A 195 -3.15 -0.80 4.60
CA PHE A 195 -4.24 -0.51 5.51
C PHE A 195 -5.49 -0.07 4.75
N GLN A 196 -6.61 -0.21 5.43
CA GLN A 196 -7.92 0.27 5.02
C GLN A 196 -8.56 0.99 6.21
N TYR A 197 -9.22 2.11 5.91
CA TYR A 197 -10.09 2.81 6.84
C TYR A 197 -11.46 3.02 6.20
N ASP A 198 -12.48 2.38 6.74
CA ASP A 198 -13.88 2.64 6.40
C ASP A 198 -14.43 3.74 7.32
N LYS A 199 -14.57 4.95 6.77
CA LYS A 199 -15.03 6.12 7.52
C LYS A 199 -16.53 6.08 7.85
N ALA A 200 -17.31 5.24 7.17
CA ALA A 200 -18.75 5.09 7.42
C ALA A 200 -19.03 4.03 8.48
N LEU A 201 -18.30 2.92 8.46
CA LEU A 201 -18.49 1.79 9.38
C LEU A 201 -17.56 1.81 10.59
N GLY A 202 -16.47 2.59 10.55
CA GLY A 202 -15.48 2.61 11.63
C GLY A 202 -14.71 1.31 11.67
N ILE A 203 -14.13 0.95 10.53
CA ILE A 203 -13.36 -0.28 10.38
C ILE A 203 -11.95 0.10 9.94
N ASP A 204 -10.98 -0.31 10.74
CA ASP A 204 -9.58 -0.38 10.31
C ASP A 204 -9.29 -1.82 9.90
N LYS A 205 -8.64 -2.00 8.76
CA LYS A 205 -8.12 -3.31 8.35
C LYS A 205 -6.66 -3.16 7.96
N PHE A 206 -5.82 -4.05 8.47
CA PHE A 206 -4.38 -4.03 8.22
C PHE A 206 -3.98 -5.37 7.62
N THR A 207 -3.15 -5.34 6.60
CA THR A 207 -2.68 -6.53 5.89
C THR A 207 -1.18 -6.47 5.71
N THR A 208 -0.55 -7.62 5.93
CA THR A 208 0.87 -7.91 5.68
C THR A 208 0.95 -9.11 4.73
N PRO A 209 2.13 -9.51 4.25
CA PRO A 209 2.24 -10.70 3.38
C PRO A 209 1.76 -11.99 4.05
N ASN A 210 1.80 -12.06 5.38
CA ASN A 210 1.55 -13.27 6.16
C ASN A 210 0.24 -13.25 6.94
N GLU A 211 -0.21 -12.06 7.35
CA GLU A 211 -1.27 -11.87 8.33
C GLU A 211 -2.20 -10.73 7.92
N GLU A 212 -3.46 -10.83 8.32
CA GLU A 212 -4.48 -9.81 8.12
C GLU A 212 -5.34 -9.70 9.38
N ILE A 213 -5.70 -8.47 9.76
CA ILE A 213 -6.60 -8.20 10.89
C ILE A 213 -7.63 -7.14 10.50
N THR A 214 -8.85 -7.30 10.98
CA THR A 214 -9.91 -6.29 10.89
C THR A 214 -10.34 -5.88 12.30
N ILE A 215 -10.37 -4.58 12.55
CA ILE A 215 -10.76 -3.95 13.81
C ILE A 215 -12.02 -3.13 13.54
N SER A 216 -13.14 -3.54 14.11
CA SER A 216 -14.45 -2.90 13.93
C SER A 216 -14.98 -2.23 15.21
N THR A 217 -14.18 -2.19 16.27
CA THR A 217 -14.58 -1.59 17.55
C THR A 217 -13.64 -0.45 17.93
N GLY A 218 -14.24 0.67 18.38
CA GLY A 218 -13.53 1.83 18.88
C GLY A 218 -12.66 2.55 17.84
N VAL A 219 -13.03 2.48 16.56
CA VAL A 219 -12.44 3.26 15.46
C VAL A 219 -13.28 4.52 15.24
N THR A 220 -12.64 5.67 15.09
CA THR A 220 -13.34 6.96 14.91
C THR A 220 -13.95 7.07 13.51
N LEU A 221 -15.19 7.53 13.41
CA LEU A 221 -15.92 7.69 12.15
C LEU A 221 -15.65 9.03 11.45
N GLY A 222 -15.94 9.08 10.15
CA GLY A 222 -16.11 10.31 9.37
C GLY A 222 -14.83 11.12 9.14
N LYS A 223 -13.65 10.57 9.41
CA LYS A 223 -12.39 11.31 9.22
C LYS A 223 -12.01 11.38 7.75
N ILE A 224 -11.50 12.54 7.33
CA ILE A 224 -11.10 12.82 5.96
C ILE A 224 -9.61 13.16 5.96
N PRO A 225 -8.79 12.43 5.20
CA PRO A 225 -7.36 12.69 5.15
C PRO A 225 -7.06 13.92 4.28
N VAL A 226 -6.20 14.80 4.77
CA VAL A 226 -5.70 15.99 4.05
C VAL A 226 -4.19 15.93 3.80
N GLU A 227 -3.49 15.01 4.46
CA GLU A 227 -2.05 14.82 4.31
C GLU A 227 -1.71 13.34 4.48
N MET A 228 -0.81 12.83 3.62
CA MET A 228 -0.11 11.57 3.86
C MET A 228 1.30 11.84 4.39
N ARG A 229 1.77 10.99 5.30
CA ARG A 229 3.13 11.03 5.81
C ARG A 229 3.84 9.70 5.69
N ILE A 230 5.12 9.78 5.34
CA ILE A 230 6.09 8.72 5.51
C ILE A 230 7.11 9.21 6.54
N VAL A 231 7.34 8.44 7.60
CA VAL A 231 8.20 8.87 8.69
C VAL A 231 9.13 7.76 9.13
N ALA A 232 10.43 8.01 9.13
CA ALA A 232 11.41 7.18 9.82
C ALA A 232 11.71 7.81 11.19
N THR A 233 11.24 7.21 12.28
CA THR A 233 11.34 7.77 13.64
C THR A 233 12.60 7.28 14.35
N THR A 234 12.96 7.93 15.46
CA THR A 234 13.87 7.35 16.46
C THR A 234 13.19 7.40 17.82
N ASN A 235 13.42 6.38 18.65
CA ASN A 235 12.83 6.26 19.99
C ASN A 235 13.89 6.32 21.09
N ASP A 236 13.44 6.49 22.32
CA ASP A 236 14.32 6.61 23.48
C ASP A 236 15.32 5.45 23.62
N GLY A 237 16.59 5.82 23.80
CA GLY A 237 17.73 4.90 23.79
C GLY A 237 18.18 4.43 22.40
N ASN A 238 17.76 5.07 21.31
CA ASN A 238 18.37 4.85 19.99
C ASN A 238 19.83 5.36 20.00
N THR A 239 20.75 4.56 19.50
CA THR A 239 22.20 4.90 19.43
C THR A 239 22.81 4.67 18.05
N VAL A 240 22.01 4.27 17.06
CA VAL A 240 22.45 3.95 15.70
C VAL A 240 21.55 4.63 14.67
N GLN A 241 22.09 4.90 13.48
CA GLN A 241 21.26 5.33 12.36
C GLN A 241 20.49 4.14 11.81
N ASN A 242 19.22 4.34 11.49
CA ASN A 242 18.42 3.36 10.78
C ASN A 242 18.39 3.76 9.31
N TYR A 243 18.81 2.83 8.44
CA TYR A 243 18.75 2.98 7.00
C TYR A 243 17.62 2.11 6.47
N VAL A 244 16.55 2.75 6.01
CA VAL A 244 15.31 2.09 5.59
C VAL A 244 14.85 2.66 4.25
N GLY A 245 13.84 2.06 3.63
CA GLY A 245 13.35 2.54 2.34
C GLY A 245 11.87 2.31 2.13
N VAL A 246 11.33 3.01 1.14
CA VAL A 246 9.95 2.94 0.71
C VAL A 246 9.84 2.90 -0.80
N ASP A 247 8.85 2.16 -1.29
CA ASP A 247 8.49 2.09 -2.69
C ASP A 247 6.99 1.79 -2.84
N ASN A 248 6.45 1.89 -4.07
CA ASN A 248 5.10 1.48 -4.45
C ASN A 248 4.00 2.01 -3.51
N VAL A 249 4.08 3.30 -3.17
CA VAL A 249 3.05 3.95 -2.35
C VAL A 249 1.79 4.10 -3.20
N ASN A 250 0.68 3.58 -2.71
CA ASN A 250 -0.62 3.77 -3.31
C ASN A 250 -1.62 4.25 -2.28
N LEU A 251 -2.42 5.23 -2.65
CA LEU A 251 -3.51 5.75 -1.82
C LEU A 251 -4.72 6.02 -2.72
N ARG A 252 -5.89 5.52 -2.34
CA ARG A 252 -7.13 5.73 -3.10
C ARG A 252 -8.37 5.76 -2.21
N PHE A 253 -9.39 6.47 -2.67
CA PHE A 253 -10.76 6.40 -2.15
C PHE A 253 -11.54 5.31 -2.90
N THR A 254 -12.38 4.55 -2.21
CA THR A 254 -13.26 3.54 -2.83
C THR A 254 -14.55 3.38 -2.02
N ASN A 255 -15.53 2.71 -2.60
CA ASN A 255 -16.81 2.39 -1.97
C ASN A 255 -16.91 0.92 -1.52
N ASN A 256 -15.97 0.07 -1.92
CA ASN A 256 -15.90 -1.35 -1.54
C ASN A 256 -14.67 -1.61 -0.66
N GLY A 257 -14.89 -2.26 0.48
CA GLY A 257 -13.83 -2.70 1.40
C GLY A 257 -13.11 -3.99 1.00
N ASP A 258 -13.38 -4.50 -0.21
CA ASP A 258 -12.62 -5.62 -0.77
C ASP A 258 -11.30 -5.08 -1.34
N LEU A 259 -10.21 -5.49 -0.71
CA LEU A 259 -8.82 -5.22 -1.10
C LEU A 259 -8.49 -5.88 -2.45
N SER A 260 -9.03 -5.32 -3.52
CA SER A 260 -8.44 -5.45 -4.86
C SER A 260 -7.60 -4.20 -5.11
N LEU A 261 -6.62 -3.96 -4.24
CA LEU A 261 -5.60 -2.95 -4.46
C LEU A 261 -4.55 -3.50 -5.43
N GLY A 262 -4.20 -2.66 -6.38
CA GLY A 262 -3.15 -2.93 -7.35
C GLY A 262 -1.83 -3.16 -6.65
N VAL A 263 -1.50 -4.43 -6.46
CA VAL A 263 -0.13 -4.91 -6.36
C VAL A 263 0.37 -5.00 -7.79
N SER A 264 1.38 -4.21 -8.13
CA SER A 264 2.31 -4.59 -9.18
C SER A 264 2.77 -6.02 -8.89
N GLU A 265 2.27 -6.95 -9.69
CA GLU A 265 2.75 -8.31 -9.95
C GLU A 265 3.66 -8.95 -8.88
N ALA A 266 3.11 -9.92 -8.14
CA ALA A 266 3.77 -11.07 -7.50
C ALA A 266 3.45 -11.22 -6.01
N SER A 267 2.25 -11.71 -5.70
CA SER A 267 2.01 -12.86 -4.81
C SER A 267 0.54 -12.90 -4.39
N ASN A 268 -0.27 -13.61 -5.15
CA ASN A 268 -1.60 -14.01 -4.70
C ASN A 268 -1.45 -14.96 -3.50
N THR A 269 -1.68 -14.50 -2.28
CA THR A 269 -1.91 -15.40 -1.15
C THR A 269 -3.41 -15.67 -1.02
N LYS A 270 -3.75 -16.97 -1.11
CA LYS A 270 -5.07 -17.64 -0.93
C LYS A 270 -6.04 -17.70 -2.12
N SER A 271 -5.56 -18.02 -3.32
CA SER A 271 -6.40 -18.75 -4.28
C SER A 271 -5.99 -20.23 -4.29
N ASP A 272 -6.96 -21.14 -4.37
CA ASP A 272 -6.70 -22.57 -4.62
C ASP A 272 -6.33 -22.81 -6.10
N ILE A 273 -6.28 -21.75 -6.90
CA ILE A 273 -5.87 -21.74 -8.31
C ILE A 273 -4.49 -21.08 -8.44
N SER A 274 -3.57 -21.73 -9.17
CA SER A 274 -2.31 -21.12 -9.60
C SER A 274 -2.03 -21.39 -11.07
N VAL A 275 -1.22 -20.54 -11.70
CA VAL A 275 -0.84 -20.66 -13.11
C VAL A 275 0.67 -20.55 -13.29
N TYR A 276 1.25 -21.39 -14.14
CA TYR A 276 2.69 -21.47 -14.39
C TYR A 276 3.02 -22.12 -15.75
N PRO A 277 4.21 -21.88 -16.32
CA PRO A 277 5.17 -20.86 -15.91
C PRO A 277 4.66 -19.44 -16.24
N SER A 278 5.19 -18.42 -15.58
CA SER A 278 5.09 -17.03 -16.06
C SER A 278 6.43 -16.38 -15.77
N PRO A 279 7.23 -16.00 -16.79
CA PRO A 279 6.91 -15.97 -18.22
C PRO A 279 6.72 -17.35 -18.89
N VAL A 280 5.88 -17.41 -19.93
CA VAL A 280 5.48 -18.62 -20.66
C VAL A 280 5.83 -18.53 -22.16
N SER A 281 6.28 -19.65 -22.75
CA SER A 281 6.52 -19.75 -24.20
C SER A 281 5.33 -20.35 -24.92
N ASP A 282 4.98 -21.60 -24.62
CA ASP A 282 4.02 -22.36 -25.44
C ASP A 282 2.75 -22.72 -24.68
N TYR A 283 2.91 -23.30 -23.49
CA TYR A 283 1.82 -23.85 -22.70
C TYR A 283 1.81 -23.26 -21.30
N LEU A 284 0.64 -22.81 -20.86
CA LEU A 284 0.40 -22.36 -19.51
C LEU A 284 -0.41 -23.42 -18.76
N HIS A 285 0.14 -23.91 -17.66
CA HIS A 285 -0.50 -24.87 -16.76
C HIS A 285 -1.28 -24.14 -15.69
N ILE A 286 -2.45 -24.69 -15.35
CA ILE A 286 -3.30 -24.26 -14.26
C ILE A 286 -3.31 -25.37 -13.22
N ASN A 287 -2.97 -25.06 -11.97
CA ASN A 287 -3.22 -25.96 -10.84
C ASN A 287 -4.48 -25.49 -10.13
N SER A 288 -5.43 -26.40 -9.89
CA SER A 288 -6.61 -26.11 -9.09
C SER A 288 -7.03 -27.34 -8.30
N LYS A 289 -7.44 -27.16 -7.04
CA LYS A 289 -8.06 -28.23 -6.23
C LYS A 289 -9.46 -28.60 -6.71
N GLU A 290 -10.13 -27.69 -7.42
CA GLU A 290 -11.49 -27.88 -7.94
C GLU A 290 -11.48 -27.99 -9.46
N LYS A 291 -12.53 -28.59 -10.03
CA LYS A 291 -12.69 -28.68 -11.48
C LYS A 291 -12.82 -27.29 -12.11
N ILE A 292 -11.94 -26.99 -13.07
CA ILE A 292 -12.01 -25.77 -13.88
C ILE A 292 -13.25 -25.83 -14.79
N MET A 293 -14.04 -24.76 -14.74
CA MET A 293 -15.27 -24.60 -15.53
C MET A 293 -15.05 -23.72 -16.75
N ASN A 294 -14.17 -22.72 -16.65
CA ASN A 294 -13.87 -21.81 -17.74
C ASN A 294 -12.46 -21.25 -17.64
N VAL A 295 -11.87 -20.95 -18.80
CA VAL A 295 -10.60 -20.22 -18.92
C VAL A 295 -10.76 -19.19 -20.02
N GLU A 296 -10.45 -17.94 -19.69
CA GLU A 296 -10.49 -16.80 -20.61
C GLU A 296 -9.14 -16.10 -20.60
N LEU A 297 -8.72 -15.60 -21.75
CA LEU A 297 -7.50 -14.83 -21.89
C LEU A 297 -7.83 -13.47 -22.51
N PHE A 298 -7.27 -12.41 -21.95
CA PHE A 298 -7.45 -11.04 -22.42
C PHE A 298 -6.10 -10.42 -22.74
N ASP A 299 -6.06 -9.58 -23.77
CA ASP A 299 -4.93 -8.67 -23.96
C ASP A 299 -5.01 -7.47 -23.00
N ILE A 300 -3.98 -6.63 -22.98
CA ILE A 300 -3.90 -5.44 -22.10
C ILE A 300 -5.01 -4.40 -22.36
N SER A 301 -5.68 -4.46 -23.52
CA SER A 301 -6.81 -3.57 -23.83
C SER A 301 -8.15 -4.13 -23.33
N GLY A 302 -8.14 -5.32 -22.72
CA GLY A 302 -9.34 -6.02 -22.25
C GLY A 302 -10.06 -6.80 -23.34
N LYS A 303 -9.47 -6.95 -24.53
CA LYS A 303 -10.06 -7.73 -25.62
C LYS A 303 -9.87 -9.22 -25.34
N LEU A 304 -10.97 -9.98 -25.42
CA LEU A 304 -10.96 -11.44 -25.31
C LEU A 304 -10.18 -12.07 -26.47
N ILE A 305 -9.24 -12.94 -26.14
CA ILE A 305 -8.42 -13.72 -27.05
C ILE A 305 -8.84 -15.18 -26.95
N ASN A 306 -9.26 -15.74 -28.09
CA ASN A 306 -9.65 -17.14 -28.15
C ASN A 306 -8.41 -18.03 -28.01
N VAL A 307 -8.35 -18.79 -26.93
CA VAL A 307 -7.33 -19.81 -26.68
C VAL A 307 -7.98 -21.15 -26.43
N SER A 308 -7.36 -22.22 -26.91
CA SER A 308 -7.78 -23.58 -26.58
C SER A 308 -7.18 -23.99 -25.25
N TRP A 309 -7.98 -24.64 -24.41
CA TRP A 309 -7.50 -25.25 -23.17
C TRP A 309 -8.08 -26.65 -22.99
N LYS A 310 -7.28 -27.56 -22.43
CA LYS A 310 -7.66 -28.95 -22.12
C LYS A 310 -6.83 -29.45 -20.94
N GLU A 311 -7.46 -30.19 -20.02
CA GLU A 311 -6.77 -30.82 -18.87
C GLU A 311 -5.88 -29.83 -18.09
N ASN A 312 -6.43 -28.63 -17.85
CA ASN A 312 -5.76 -27.53 -17.15
C ASN A 312 -4.53 -26.96 -17.86
N ILE A 313 -4.36 -27.21 -19.15
CA ILE A 313 -3.30 -26.64 -19.99
C ILE A 313 -3.93 -25.70 -21.02
N VAL A 314 -3.39 -24.49 -21.13
CA VAL A 314 -3.78 -23.47 -22.12
C VAL A 314 -2.71 -23.37 -23.19
N ASP A 315 -3.11 -23.43 -24.46
CA ASP A 315 -2.22 -23.27 -25.61
C ASP A 315 -2.06 -21.78 -25.95
N LEU A 316 -0.84 -21.27 -25.84
CA LEU A 316 -0.48 -19.88 -26.09
C LEU A 316 0.49 -19.71 -27.27
N ARG A 317 0.79 -20.78 -28.02
CA ARG A 317 1.81 -20.78 -29.10
C ARG A 317 1.51 -19.77 -30.22
N SER A 318 0.23 -19.51 -30.48
CA SER A 318 -0.22 -18.59 -31.53
C SER A 318 -0.18 -17.12 -31.11
N LEU A 319 0.14 -16.83 -29.84
CA LEU A 319 0.13 -15.46 -29.31
C LEU A 319 1.49 -14.79 -29.51
N LYS A 320 1.44 -13.47 -29.72
CA LYS A 320 2.63 -12.63 -29.77
C LYS A 320 3.21 -12.44 -28.37
N SER A 321 4.50 -12.16 -28.29
CA SER A 321 5.16 -11.75 -27.05
C SER A 321 4.47 -10.52 -26.46
N GLY A 322 4.23 -10.53 -25.15
CA GLY A 322 3.52 -9.43 -24.49
C GLY A 322 2.85 -9.82 -23.20
N ASN A 323 2.15 -8.84 -22.61
CA ASN A 323 1.40 -9.01 -21.38
C ASN A 323 -0.05 -9.44 -21.68
N TYR A 324 -0.55 -10.42 -20.94
CA TYR A 324 -1.92 -10.89 -21.03
C TYR A 324 -2.51 -11.08 -19.64
N ILE A 325 -3.83 -11.12 -19.54
CA ILE A 325 -4.54 -11.44 -18.30
C ILE A 325 -5.30 -12.74 -18.52
N ILE A 326 -4.98 -13.78 -17.75
CA ILE A 326 -5.77 -15.00 -17.71
C ILE A 326 -6.79 -14.94 -16.58
N SER A 327 -8.01 -15.33 -16.87
CA SER A 327 -9.11 -15.53 -15.91
C SER A 327 -9.49 -17.01 -15.91
N VAL A 328 -9.44 -17.64 -14.74
CA VAL A 328 -9.77 -19.05 -14.51
C VAL A 328 -10.93 -19.12 -13.55
N LYS A 329 -12.02 -19.79 -13.94
CA LYS A 329 -13.19 -19.98 -13.10
C LYS A 329 -13.35 -21.45 -12.71
N ASN A 330 -13.50 -21.70 -11.41
CA ASN A 330 -13.98 -22.97 -10.89
C ASN A 330 -15.32 -22.78 -10.17
N LYS A 331 -15.78 -23.78 -9.41
CA LYS A 331 -17.05 -23.71 -8.66
C LYS A 331 -17.04 -22.76 -7.46
N LYS A 332 -15.86 -22.48 -6.89
CA LYS A 332 -15.69 -21.69 -5.65
C LYS A 332 -15.33 -20.25 -5.94
N GLU A 333 -14.47 -20.01 -6.92
CA GLU A 333 -13.82 -18.72 -7.15
C GLU A 333 -13.54 -18.47 -8.63
N THR A 334 -13.28 -17.20 -8.94
CA THR A 334 -12.69 -16.76 -10.20
C THR A 334 -11.33 -16.12 -9.90
N PHE A 335 -10.28 -16.69 -10.47
CA PHE A 335 -8.90 -16.26 -10.31
C PHE A 335 -8.45 -15.52 -11.56
N SER A 336 -7.90 -14.32 -11.40
CA SER A 336 -7.29 -13.58 -12.50
C SER A 336 -5.82 -13.30 -12.22
N ARG A 337 -4.96 -13.47 -13.24
CA ARG A 337 -3.52 -13.20 -13.11
C ARG A 337 -2.93 -12.67 -14.42
N LYS A 338 -2.03 -11.70 -14.31
CA LYS A 338 -1.19 -11.27 -15.42
C LYS A 338 -0.14 -12.34 -15.73
N ILE A 339 0.01 -12.65 -17.02
CA ILE A 339 1.04 -13.56 -17.54
C ILE A 339 1.88 -12.84 -18.59
N ILE A 340 3.14 -13.25 -18.71
CA ILE A 340 4.08 -12.71 -19.70
C ILE A 340 4.34 -13.77 -20.75
N LYS A 341 3.92 -13.55 -22.00
CA LYS A 341 4.25 -14.39 -23.16
C LYS A 341 5.60 -13.97 -23.74
N LYS A 342 6.52 -14.92 -23.87
CA LYS A 342 7.83 -14.71 -24.53
C LYS A 342 7.72 -14.64 -26.04
#